data_AF-A0A1F7PCL2-F1
#
_entry.id   AF-A0A1F7PCL2-F1
#
_cell.length_a   1.000
_cell.length_b   1.000
_cell.length_c   1.000
_cell.angle_alpha   90.00
_cell.angle_beta   90.00
_cell.angle_gamma   90.00
#
_symmetry.space_group_name_H-M   'P 1'
#
loop_
_entity.id
_entity.type
_entity.pdbx_description
1 polymer ?
#
loop_
_entity_poly.entity_id
_entity_poly.type
_entity_poly.pdbx_seq_one_letter_code
_entity_poly.pdbx_strand_id
1 'polypeptide(L)'
;MRTSAMLFFIIISAKAMAIALAYYGVPVMMKGFAAGLGSPYLLLLIIAAVYLLLGTVFEDFSLMIIMLPFVLPMIRASGFDQVWFGVFMTVLLQAGLLSPPVGLNLFVIQGVTGAALSEVMWGSLPFLLVMLGVAIVLVMFPPLALWLPAHWIG
;
A
#
# COMPACT_ATOMS: atom_id res chain seq x y z
N MET A 1 8.87 20.89 -10.75
CA MET A 1 8.04 20.97 -11.98
C MET A 1 7.77 19.58 -12.56
N ARG A 2 8.77 18.83 -13.05
CA ARG A 2 8.56 17.52 -13.72
C ARG A 2 7.87 16.45 -12.86
N THR A 3 8.35 16.21 -11.64
CA THR A 3 7.77 15.20 -10.73
C THR A 3 6.35 15.56 -10.30
N SER A 4 6.11 16.84 -9.98
CA SER A 4 4.78 17.33 -9.63
C SER A 4 3.79 17.17 -10.80
N ALA A 5 4.22 17.45 -12.03
CA ALA A 5 3.40 17.25 -13.22
C ALA A 5 3.06 15.77 -13.46
N MET A 6 4.01 14.85 -13.24
CA MET A 6 3.77 13.40 -13.31
C MET A 6 2.76 12.95 -12.25
N LEU A 7 2.91 13.41 -11.00
CA LEU A 7 1.97 13.09 -9.92
C LEU A 7 0.55 13.58 -10.24
N PHE A 8 0.40 14.84 -10.69
CA PHE A 8 -0.91 15.35 -11.08
C PHE A 8 -1.51 14.56 -12.25
N PHE A 9 -0.70 14.16 -13.23
CA PHE A 9 -1.16 13.33 -14.34
C PHE A 9 -1.69 11.97 -13.84
N ILE A 10 -0.94 11.29 -12.98
CA ILE A 10 -1.36 10.00 -12.37
C ILE A 10 -2.67 10.17 -11.59
N ILE A 11 -2.80 11.23 -10.79
CA ILE A 11 -4.02 11.51 -10.02
C ILE A 11 -5.22 11.72 -10.94
N ILE A 12 -5.07 12.49 -12.02
CA ILE A 12 -6.14 12.76 -12.98
C ILE A 12 -6.55 11.47 -13.70
N SER A 13 -5.59 10.69 -14.19
CA SER A 13 -5.85 9.40 -14.85
C SER A 13 -6.53 8.41 -13.93
N ALA A 14 -6.11 8.32 -12.67
CA ALA A 14 -6.74 7.44 -11.69
C ALA A 14 -8.16 7.88 -11.33
N LYS A 15 -8.43 9.19 -11.26
CA LYS A 15 -9.81 9.69 -11.11
C LYS A 15 -10.68 9.31 -12.30
N ALA A 16 -10.19 9.48 -13.52
CA ALA A 16 -10.91 9.06 -14.72
C ALA A 16 -11.20 7.54 -14.71
N MET A 17 -10.20 6.74 -14.31
CA MET A 17 -10.34 5.30 -14.14
C MET A 17 -11.35 4.93 -13.04
N ALA A 18 -11.36 5.64 -11.91
CA ALA A 18 -12.34 5.41 -10.84
C ALA A 18 -13.78 5.63 -11.33
N ILE A 19 -14.01 6.64 -12.18
CA ILE A 19 -15.32 6.90 -12.80
C ILE A 19 -15.69 5.77 -13.77
N ALA A 20 -14.76 5.35 -14.62
CA ALA A 20 -14.99 4.23 -15.54
C ALA A 20 -15.32 2.93 -14.79
N LEU A 21 -14.57 2.60 -13.73
CA LEU A 21 -14.81 1.43 -12.88
C LEU A 21 -16.17 1.50 -12.18
N ALA A 22 -16.58 2.70 -11.72
CA ALA A 22 -17.90 2.91 -11.15
C ALA A 22 -19.01 2.67 -12.19
N TYR A 23 -18.82 3.11 -13.43
CA TYR A 23 -19.74 2.85 -14.54
C TYR A 23 -19.89 1.36 -14.83
N TYR A 24 -18.79 0.59 -14.80
CA TYR A 24 -18.82 -0.88 -14.96
C TYR A 24 -19.25 -1.64 -13.70
N GLY A 25 -19.60 -0.96 -12.61
CA GLY A 25 -20.06 -1.60 -11.37
C GLY A 25 -18.97 -2.34 -10.59
N VAL A 26 -17.69 -2.11 -10.88
CA VAL A 26 -16.56 -2.77 -10.20
C VAL A 26 -16.58 -2.53 -8.67
N PRO A 27 -16.90 -1.33 -8.15
CA PRO A 27 -17.02 -1.15 -6.70
C PRO A 27 -18.04 -2.09 -6.04
N VAL A 28 -19.13 -2.45 -6.74
CA VAL A 28 -20.13 -3.40 -6.23
C VAL A 28 -19.55 -4.82 -6.20
N MET A 29 -18.84 -5.22 -7.26
CA MET A 29 -18.15 -6.50 -7.33
C MET A 29 -17.10 -6.65 -6.23
N MET A 30 -16.30 -5.61 -5.99
CA MET A 30 -15.27 -5.60 -4.94
C MET A 30 -15.87 -5.74 -3.54
N LYS A 31 -17.00 -5.06 -3.26
CA LYS A 31 -17.76 -5.25 -2.02
C LYS A 31 -18.28 -6.68 -1.89
N GLY A 32 -18.80 -7.25 -2.97
CA GLY A 32 -19.28 -8.64 -2.99
C GLY A 32 -18.17 -9.65 -2.71
N PHE A 33 -16.99 -9.45 -3.29
CA PHE A 33 -15.81 -10.26 -3.01
C PHE A 33 -15.39 -10.17 -1.54
N ALA A 34 -15.33 -8.95 -0.98
CA ALA A 34 -15.02 -8.75 0.43
C ALA A 34 -16.03 -9.46 1.35
N ALA A 35 -17.33 -9.37 1.04
CA ALA A 35 -18.37 -10.07 1.77
C ALA A 35 -18.27 -11.61 1.65
N GLY A 36 -17.91 -12.11 0.47
CA GLY A 36 -17.75 -13.55 0.20
C GLY A 36 -16.60 -14.21 0.96
N LEU A 37 -15.57 -13.45 1.35
CA LEU A 37 -14.47 -13.96 2.18
C LEU A 37 -14.89 -14.23 3.63
N GLY A 38 -15.97 -13.63 4.12
CA GLY A 38 -16.50 -13.84 5.47
C GLY A 38 -15.63 -13.34 6.64
N SER A 39 -14.39 -12.91 6.39
CA SER A 39 -13.46 -12.40 7.41
C SER A 39 -12.75 -11.12 6.94
N PRO A 40 -12.96 -9.98 7.64
CA PRO A 40 -12.25 -8.73 7.37
C PRO A 40 -10.72 -8.84 7.47
N TYR A 41 -10.23 -9.69 8.37
CA TYR A 41 -8.78 -9.92 8.54
C TYR A 41 -8.19 -10.75 7.40
N LEU A 42 -8.95 -11.71 6.85
CA LEU A 42 -8.52 -12.45 5.66
C LEU A 42 -8.42 -11.53 4.45
N LEU A 43 -9.39 -10.62 4.28
CA LEU A 43 -9.32 -9.58 3.27
C LEU A 43 -8.07 -8.71 3.43
N LEU A 44 -7.78 -8.24 4.66
CA LEU A 44 -6.59 -7.45 4.95
C LEU A 44 -5.30 -8.21 4.60
N LEU A 45 -5.23 -9.50 4.89
CA LEU A 45 -4.07 -10.33 4.56
C LEU A 45 -3.87 -10.45 3.05
N ILE A 46 -4.96 -10.67 2.29
CA ILE A 46 -4.92 -10.73 0.83
C ILE A 46 -4.45 -9.39 0.25
N ILE A 47 -5.03 -8.28 0.73
CA ILE A 47 -4.61 -6.93 0.32
C ILE A 47 -3.13 -6.73 0.64
N ALA A 48 -2.69 -7.04 1.85
CA ALA A 48 -1.29 -6.88 2.25
C ALA A 48 -0.33 -7.67 1.35
N ALA A 49 -0.67 -8.93 1.04
CA ALA A 49 0.12 -9.76 0.14
C ALA A 49 0.20 -9.16 -1.28
N VAL A 50 -0.93 -8.68 -1.82
CA VAL A 50 -0.97 -8.02 -3.15
C VAL A 50 -0.13 -6.75 -3.15
N TYR A 51 -0.23 -5.90 -2.12
CA TYR A 51 0.55 -4.68 -2.01
C TYR A 51 2.05 -4.94 -1.85
N LEU A 52 2.45 -5.94 -1.08
CA LEU A 52 3.86 -6.32 -0.96
C LEU A 52 4.41 -6.83 -2.28
N LEU A 53 3.65 -7.67 -2.99
CA LEU A 53 4.06 -8.23 -4.27
C LEU A 53 4.18 -7.15 -5.35
N LEU A 54 3.14 -6.33 -5.51
CA LEU A 54 3.15 -5.23 -6.50
C LEU A 54 4.14 -4.13 -6.11
N GLY A 55 4.29 -3.83 -4.82
CA GLY A 55 5.20 -2.81 -4.30
C GLY A 55 6.68 -3.11 -4.55
N THR A 56 7.03 -4.35 -4.90
CA THR A 56 8.41 -4.68 -5.30
C THR A 56 8.79 -4.11 -6.67
N VAL A 57 7.81 -3.87 -7.54
CA VAL A 57 8.01 -3.43 -8.94
C VAL A 57 7.59 -1.99 -9.14
N PHE A 58 6.48 -1.57 -8.52
CA PHE A 58 5.93 -0.23 -8.67
C PHE A 58 6.47 0.72 -7.60
N GLU A 59 6.64 1.99 -7.98
CA GLU A 59 6.83 3.10 -7.04
C GLU A 59 5.60 3.27 -6.12
N ASP A 60 5.82 3.71 -4.89
CA ASP A 60 4.82 3.81 -3.82
C ASP A 60 3.61 4.70 -4.17
N PHE A 61 3.83 5.94 -4.62
CA PHE A 61 2.75 6.88 -4.96
C PHE A 61 1.91 6.38 -6.14
N SER A 62 2.59 5.86 -7.17
CA SER A 62 1.96 5.32 -8.36
C SER A 62 1.04 4.15 -8.01
N LEU A 63 1.54 3.18 -7.24
CA LEU A 63 0.76 1.99 -6.85
C LEU A 63 -0.42 2.37 -5.93
N MET A 64 -0.20 3.27 -4.98
CA MET A 64 -1.23 3.78 -4.09
C MET A 64 -2.43 4.32 -4.90
N ILE A 65 -2.17 5.23 -5.82
CA ILE A 65 -3.23 5.94 -6.56
C ILE A 65 -4.00 4.97 -7.49
N ILE A 66 -3.30 4.02 -8.11
CA ILE A 66 -3.90 3.02 -9.02
C ILE A 66 -4.79 2.02 -8.27
N MET A 67 -4.36 1.57 -7.09
CA MET A 67 -5.06 0.52 -6.33
C MET A 67 -6.22 1.04 -5.48
N LEU A 68 -6.16 2.31 -5.05
CA LEU A 68 -7.21 2.95 -4.27
C LEU A 68 -8.65 2.71 -4.79
N PRO A 69 -9.00 2.89 -6.09
CA PRO A 69 -10.36 2.68 -6.55
C PRO A 69 -10.87 1.24 -6.39
N PHE A 70 -9.97 0.25 -6.34
CA PHE A 70 -10.33 -1.15 -6.14
C PHE A 70 -10.48 -1.49 -4.65
N VAL A 71 -9.54 -1.01 -3.83
CA VAL A 71 -9.40 -1.45 -2.44
C VAL A 71 -10.28 -0.66 -1.48
N LEU A 72 -10.44 0.65 -1.71
CA LEU A 72 -11.24 1.53 -0.87
C LEU A 72 -12.70 1.06 -0.67
N PRO A 73 -13.44 0.58 -1.70
CA PRO A 73 -14.79 0.05 -1.47
C PRO A 73 -14.81 -1.21 -0.60
N MET A 74 -13.78 -2.05 -0.66
CA MET A 74 -13.67 -3.28 0.14
C MET A 74 -13.42 -2.96 1.62
N ILE A 75 -12.49 -2.04 1.87
CA ILE A 75 -12.12 -1.57 3.22
C ILE A 75 -13.31 -0.89 3.89
N ARG A 76 -14.00 0.01 3.19
CA ARG A 76 -15.22 0.67 3.69
C ARG A 76 -16.33 -0.34 4.00
N ALA A 77 -16.55 -1.32 3.13
CA ALA A 77 -17.57 -2.36 3.35
C ALA A 77 -17.23 -3.28 4.53
N SER A 78 -15.95 -3.44 4.85
CA SER A 78 -15.47 -4.24 5.97
C SER A 78 -15.42 -3.47 7.30
N GLY A 79 -15.78 -2.19 7.31
CA GLY A 79 -15.86 -1.36 8.51
C GLY A 79 -14.52 -0.79 9.00
N PHE A 80 -13.45 -0.88 8.20
CA PHE A 80 -12.15 -0.31 8.57
C PHE A 80 -12.12 1.21 8.35
N ASP A 81 -11.44 1.91 9.25
CA ASP A 81 -11.17 3.33 9.12
C ASP A 81 -10.21 3.61 7.94
N GLN A 82 -10.50 4.66 7.18
CA GLN A 82 -9.75 5.00 5.97
C GLN A 82 -8.38 5.58 6.26
N VAL A 83 -8.25 6.34 7.35
CA VAL A 83 -7.00 6.94 7.79
C VAL A 83 -6.08 5.85 8.30
N TRP A 84 -6.60 4.95 9.14
CA TRP A 84 -5.86 3.77 9.59
C TRP A 84 -5.38 2.93 8.40
N PHE A 85 -6.27 2.66 7.43
CA PHE A 85 -5.90 1.90 6.25
C PHE A 85 -4.83 2.63 5.42
N GLY A 86 -4.93 3.95 5.29
CA GLY A 86 -3.91 4.78 4.64
C GLY A 86 -2.53 4.63 5.28
N VAL A 87 -2.45 4.68 6.60
CA VAL A 87 -1.19 4.45 7.33
C VAL A 87 -0.68 3.03 7.13
N PHE A 88 -1.55 2.04 7.28
CA PHE A 88 -1.21 0.63 7.10
C PHE A 88 -0.67 0.34 5.69
N MET A 89 -1.34 0.83 4.65
CA MET A 89 -0.89 0.64 3.27
C MET A 89 0.42 1.38 2.99
N THR A 90 0.66 2.56 3.58
CA THR A 90 1.95 3.26 3.44
C THR A 90 3.09 2.42 3.99
N VAL A 91 2.92 1.78 5.15
CA VAL A 91 3.94 0.88 5.72
C VAL A 91 4.19 -0.31 4.80
N LEU A 92 3.14 -0.92 4.25
CA LEU A 92 3.26 -2.05 3.31
C LEU A 92 3.95 -1.66 2.00
N LEU A 93 3.65 -0.48 1.45
CA LEU A 93 4.29 0.02 0.23
C LEU A 93 5.80 0.22 0.44
N GLN A 94 6.17 0.81 1.58
CA GLN A 94 7.57 0.99 1.93
C GLN A 94 8.30 -0.35 2.15
N ALA A 95 7.62 -1.32 2.76
CA ALA A 95 8.12 -2.68 2.86
C ALA A 95 8.31 -3.33 1.47
N GLY A 96 7.38 -3.11 0.54
CA GLY A 96 7.46 -3.61 -0.84
C GLY A 96 8.69 -3.10 -1.58
N LEU A 97 8.98 -1.79 -1.49
CA LEU A 97 10.15 -1.18 -2.14
C LEU A 97 11.49 -1.68 -1.59
N LEU A 98 11.49 -2.19 -0.36
CA LEU A 98 12.66 -2.77 0.31
C LEU A 98 12.73 -4.30 0.16
N SER A 99 11.65 -4.94 -0.29
CA SER A 99 11.53 -6.39 -0.39
C SER A 99 12.33 -6.96 -1.57
N PRO A 100 13.13 -8.02 -1.35
CA PRO A 100 13.81 -8.74 -2.43
C PRO A 100 12.77 -9.51 -3.27
N PRO A 101 12.49 -9.10 -4.53
CA PRO A 101 13.23 -9.57 -5.71
C PRO A 101 13.59 -8.48 -6.75
N VAL A 102 12.93 -7.31 -6.73
CA VAL A 102 13.14 -6.18 -7.65
C VAL A 102 13.20 -4.84 -6.91
N GLY A 103 13.07 -4.83 -5.57
CA GLY A 103 12.89 -3.63 -4.73
C GLY A 103 13.68 -2.42 -5.24
N LEU A 104 12.96 -1.44 -5.79
CA LEU A 104 13.54 -0.35 -6.57
C LEU A 104 14.58 0.43 -5.74
N ASN A 105 14.35 0.53 -4.42
CA ASN A 105 15.28 1.14 -3.48
C ASN A 105 16.59 0.34 -3.32
N LEU A 106 16.56 -1.00 -3.45
CA LEU A 106 17.77 -1.84 -3.40
C LEU A 106 18.67 -1.56 -4.60
N PHE A 107 18.10 -1.38 -5.80
CA PHE A 107 18.85 -1.02 -6.99
C PHE A 107 19.46 0.38 -6.90
N VAL A 108 18.74 1.33 -6.30
CA VAL A 108 19.26 2.68 -6.04
C VAL A 108 20.46 2.61 -5.07
N ILE A 109 20.36 1.85 -3.98
CA ILE A 109 21.47 1.66 -3.03
C ILE A 109 22.66 0.96 -3.69
N GLN A 110 22.41 -0.06 -4.51
CA GLN A 110 23.45 -0.74 -5.28
C GLN A 110 24.20 0.24 -6.20
N GLY A 111 23.47 1.11 -6.90
CA GLY A 111 24.07 2.11 -7.80
C GLY A 111 24.93 3.16 -7.08
N VAL A 112 24.64 3.46 -5.82
CA VAL A 112 25.42 4.42 -5.00
C VAL A 112 26.61 3.75 -4.32
N THR A 113 26.46 2.52 -3.83
CA THR A 113 27.48 1.81 -3.04
C THR A 113 28.45 1.00 -3.90
N GLY A 114 28.04 0.57 -5.09
CA GLY A 114 28.80 -0.36 -5.93
C GLY A 114 28.86 -1.80 -5.40
N ALA A 115 28.18 -2.09 -4.29
CA ALA A 115 28.11 -3.43 -3.68
C ALA A 115 27.33 -4.42 -4.57
N ALA A 116 27.49 -5.71 -4.32
CA ALA A 116 26.67 -6.71 -5.00
C ALA A 116 25.21 -6.59 -4.54
N LEU A 117 24.25 -6.77 -5.46
CA LEU A 117 22.81 -6.71 -5.11
C LEU A 117 22.47 -7.66 -3.96
N SER A 118 23.11 -8.83 -3.91
CA SER A 118 22.95 -9.80 -2.82
C SER A 118 23.33 -9.23 -1.45
N GLU A 119 24.41 -8.45 -1.35
CA GLU A 119 24.85 -7.84 -0.09
C GLU A 119 23.85 -6.78 0.38
N VAL A 120 23.34 -5.97 -0.55
CA VAL A 120 22.31 -4.97 -0.26
C VAL A 120 20.99 -5.63 0.17
N MET A 121 20.60 -6.73 -0.49
CA MET A 121 19.41 -7.51 -0.13
C MET A 121 19.50 -8.12 1.28
N TRP A 122 20.65 -8.69 1.63
CA TRP A 122 20.86 -9.24 2.98
C TRP A 122 20.90 -8.13 4.05
N GLY A 123 21.47 -6.97 3.71
CA GLY A 123 21.48 -5.80 4.59
C GLY A 123 20.10 -5.15 4.79
N SER A 124 19.20 -5.24 3.82
CA SER A 124 17.85 -4.65 3.90
C SER A 124 16.83 -5.53 4.61
N LEU A 125 17.06 -6.85 4.66
CA LEU A 125 16.17 -7.82 5.29
C LEU A 125 15.79 -7.50 6.76
N PRO A 126 16.69 -7.08 7.66
CA PRO A 126 16.30 -6.71 9.02
C PRO A 126 15.32 -5.53 9.05
N PHE A 127 15.47 -4.55 8.15
CA PHE A 127 14.56 -3.42 8.04
C PHE A 127 13.19 -3.84 7.52
N LEU A 128 13.16 -4.78 6.54
CA LEU A 128 11.92 -5.36 6.06
C LEU A 128 11.14 -6.03 7.20
N LEU A 129 11.82 -6.82 8.03
CA LEU A 129 11.21 -7.49 9.19
C LEU A 129 10.63 -6.48 10.19
N VAL A 130 11.32 -5.37 10.44
CA VAL A 130 10.82 -4.30 11.30
C VAL A 130 9.56 -3.67 10.70
N MET A 131 9.54 -3.39 9.39
CA MET A 131 8.36 -2.83 8.72
C MET A 131 7.15 -3.76 8.77
N LEU A 132 7.35 -5.05 8.54
CA LEU A 132 6.29 -6.06 8.69
C LEU A 132 5.84 -6.17 10.15
N GLY A 133 6.76 -6.06 11.11
CA GLY A 133 6.44 -5.99 12.53
C GLY A 133 5.55 -4.78 12.86
N VAL A 134 5.87 -3.60 12.32
CA VAL A 134 5.04 -2.40 12.47
C VAL A 134 3.65 -2.62 11.86
N ALA A 135 3.55 -3.25 10.68
CA ALA A 135 2.27 -3.56 10.06
C ALA A 135 1.41 -4.48 10.95
N ILE A 136 2.01 -5.50 11.58
CA ILE A 136 1.32 -6.38 12.54
C ILE A 136 0.87 -5.58 13.78
N VAL A 137 1.74 -4.74 14.34
CA VAL A 137 1.41 -3.89 15.48
C VAL A 137 0.25 -2.95 15.16
N LEU A 138 0.19 -2.37 13.95
CA LEU A 138 -0.92 -1.52 13.53
C LEU A 138 -2.26 -2.27 13.44
N VAL A 139 -2.23 -3.56 13.07
CA VAL A 139 -3.42 -4.42 13.05
C VAL A 139 -3.87 -4.76 14.46
N MET A 140 -2.93 -5.03 15.38
CA MET A 140 -3.26 -5.34 16.78
C MET A 140 -3.66 -4.10 17.60
N PHE A 141 -3.09 -2.94 17.28
CA PHE A 141 -3.31 -1.68 17.97
C PHE A 141 -3.67 -0.54 16.98
N PRO A 142 -4.88 -0.55 16.40
CA PRO A 142 -5.35 0.50 15.50
C PRO A 142 -5.27 1.93 16.04
N PRO A 143 -5.45 2.19 17.36
CA PRO A 143 -5.32 3.54 17.90
C PRO A 143 -3.97 4.20 17.64
N LEU A 144 -2.88 3.45 17.41
CA LEU A 144 -1.57 4.05 17.11
C LEU A 144 -1.59 4.91 15.84
N ALA A 145 -2.33 4.48 14.80
CA ALA A 145 -2.47 5.25 13.57
C ALA A 145 -3.47 6.40 13.71
N LEU A 146 -4.46 6.25 14.59
CA LEU A 146 -5.58 7.18 14.74
C LEU A 146 -5.38 8.22 15.85
N TRP A 147 -4.44 7.97 16.77
CA TRP A 147 -4.19 8.83 17.93
C TRP A 147 -3.79 10.24 17.51
N LEU A 148 -2.83 10.38 16.60
CA LEU A 148 -2.38 11.69 16.13
C LEU A 148 -3.48 12.44 15.36
N PRO A 149 -4.16 11.83 14.35
CA PRO A 149 -5.33 12.44 13.72
C PRO A 149 -6.42 12.88 14.71
N ALA A 150 -6.71 12.07 15.73
CA ALA A 150 -7.75 12.37 16.71
C ALA A 150 -7.41 13.57 17.63
N HIS A 151 -6.13 13.86 17.85
CA HIS A 151 -5.69 15.00 18.69
C HIS A 151 -5.46 16.29 17.89
N TRP A 152 -5.16 16.19 16.59
CA TRP A 152 -4.83 17.34 15.73
C TRP A 152 -5.96 17.80 14.80
N ILE A 153 -6.87 16.89 14.44
CA ILE A 153 -8.01 17.16 13.54
C ILE A 153 -9.33 17.16 14.35
N GLY A 154 -9.22 17.14 15.69
CA GLY A 154 -10.32 17.31 16.65
C GLY A 154 -10.57 18.77 17.00
#